data_AF-A0A6L9IEX4-F1
#
_entry.id   AF-A0A6L9IEX4-F1
#
_cell.length_a   1.000
_cell.length_b   1.000
_cell.length_c   1.000
_cell.angle_alpha   90.00
_cell.angle_beta   90.00
_cell.angle_gamma   90.00
#
_symmetry.space_group_name_H-M   'P 1'
#
loop_
_entity.id
_entity.type
_entity.pdbx_description
1 polymer ?
#
loop_
_entity_poly.entity_id
_entity_poly.type
_entity_poly.pdbx_seq_one_letter_code
_entity_poly.pdbx_strand_id
1 'polypeptide(L)' 'MRVGNLEANPGEHVFGYLETAASRSGLRPDIPVHLFAGAEPGPTLLVQGAIHGGEVIGSIAILNFIGNL' A
#
# COMPACT_ATOMS: atom_id res chain seq x y z
N MET A 1 11.60 -6.55 -2.97
CA MET A 1 10.42 -6.90 -2.14
C MET A 1 9.21 -7.01 -3.06
N ARG A 2 8.29 -7.97 -2.81
CA ARG A 2 7.10 -8.15 -3.66
C ARG A 2 5.82 -8.30 -2.83
N VAL A 3 4.77 -7.59 -3.22
CA VAL A 3 3.42 -7.67 -2.64
C VAL A 3 2.41 -7.73 -3.79
N GLY A 4 1.74 -8.87 -3.96
CA GLY A 4 0.87 -9.11 -5.12
C GLY A 4 1.64 -8.98 -6.44
N ASN A 5 1.15 -8.10 -7.30
CA ASN A 5 1.75 -7.72 -8.59
C ASN A 5 2.77 -6.58 -8.49
N LEU A 6 2.99 -5.99 -7.31
CA LEU A 6 3.96 -4.91 -7.12
C LEU A 6 5.31 -5.47 -6.67
N GLU A 7 6.38 -4.99 -7.29
CA GLU A 7 7.76 -5.36 -6.98
C GLU A 7 8.62 -4.10 -6.89
N ALA A 8 9.44 -4.01 -5.84
CA ALA A 8 10.38 -2.91 -5.60
C ALA A 8 11.78 -3.48 -5.35
N ASN A 9 12.79 -2.96 -6.03
CA ASN A 9 14.20 -3.29 -5.82
C ASN A 9 14.72 -2.65 -4.52
N PRO A 10 15.87 -3.09 -3.96
CA PRO A 10 16.44 -2.44 -2.79
C PRO A 10 16.64 -0.93 -2.99
N GLY A 11 16.17 -0.12 -2.03
CA GLY A 11 16.20 1.34 -2.10
C GLY A 11 15.07 1.98 -2.93
N GLU A 12 14.17 1.19 -3.51
CA GLU A 12 13.10 1.67 -4.38
C GLU A 12 11.78 1.87 -3.63
N HIS A 13 11.06 2.92 -4.03
CA HIS A 13 9.65 3.14 -3.69
C HIS A 13 8.79 2.89 -4.94
N VAL A 14 7.80 2.03 -4.81
CA VAL A 14 6.79 1.77 -5.83
C VAL A 14 5.40 2.07 -5.28
N PHE A 15 4.57 2.75 -6.07
CA PHE A 15 3.15 2.93 -5.80
C PHE A 15 2.34 2.18 -6.84
N GLY A 16 1.29 1.49 -6.40
CA GLY A 16 0.34 0.86 -7.29
C GLY A 16 -0.84 0.29 -6.53
N TYR A 17 -1.50 -0.68 -7.14
CA TYR A 17 -2.71 -1.28 -6.61
C TYR A 17 -2.55 -2.78 -6.49
N LEU A 18 -2.94 -3.31 -5.34
CA LEU A 18 -3.20 -4.73 -5.18
C LEU A 18 -4.56 -5.03 -5.82
N GLU A 19 -4.50 -5.80 -6.90
CA GLU A 19 -5.68 -6.18 -7.65
C GLU A 19 -6.64 -7.08 -6.87
N THR A 20 -7.92 -6.75 -6.92
CA THR A 20 -9.02 -7.48 -6.29
C THR A 20 -9.92 -8.12 -7.34
N ALA A 21 -10.74 -9.07 -6.90
CA ALA A 21 -11.75 -9.67 -7.75
C ALA A 21 -12.85 -8.65 -8.10
N ALA A 22 -13.40 -8.76 -9.31
CA ALA A 22 -14.53 -7.95 -9.71
C ALA A 22 -15.82 -8.45 -9.04
N SER A 23 -16.65 -7.52 -8.59
CA SER A 23 -18.02 -7.81 -8.19
C SER A 23 -18.87 -8.19 -9.41
N ARG A 24 -20.13 -8.59 -9.18
CA ARG A 24 -21.09 -8.87 -10.26
C ARG A 24 -21.31 -7.67 -11.20
N SER A 25 -21.15 -6.44 -10.70
CA SER A 25 -21.28 -5.24 -11.53
C SER A 25 -20.00 -4.89 -12.30
N GLY A 26 -18.92 -5.67 -12.14
CA GLY A 26 -17.60 -5.39 -12.70
C GLY A 26 -16.75 -4.44 -11.86
N LEU A 27 -17.25 -3.96 -10.71
CA LEU A 27 -16.49 -3.09 -9.82
C LEU A 27 -15.32 -3.84 -9.18
N ARG A 28 -14.12 -3.26 -9.23
CA ARG A 28 -12.91 -3.76 -8.56
C ARG A 28 -12.41 -2.73 -7.55
N PRO A 29 -12.65 -2.90 -6.23
CA PRO A 29 -12.13 -2.01 -5.22
C PRO A 29 -10.65 -2.33 -4.93
N ASP A 30 -9.79 -2.10 -5.92
CA ASP A 30 -8.37 -2.40 -5.80
C ASP A 30 -7.73 -1.55 -4.69
N ILE A 31 -6.81 -2.16 -3.94
CA ILE A 31 -6.27 -1.57 -2.72
C ILE A 31 -5.00 -0.78 -3.06
N PRO A 32 -4.92 0.54 -2.79
CA PRO A 32 -3.71 1.31 -3.03
C PRO A 32 -2.60 0.86 -2.05
N VAL A 33 -1.40 0.64 -2.58
CA VAL A 33 -0.23 0.19 -1.82
C VAL A 33 0.97 1.05 -2.19
N HIS A 34 1.62 1.61 -1.17
CA HIS A 34 2.97 2.14 -1.26
C HIS A 34 3.94 1.09 -0.72
N LEU A 35 4.87 0.63 -1.55
CA LEU A 35 5.86 -0.37 -1.22
C LEU A 35 7.24 0.28 -1.17
N PHE A 36 7.84 0.31 0.02
CA PHE A 36 9.19 0.81 0.23
C PHE A 36 10.10 -0.39 0.53
N ALA A 37 11.08 -0.63 -0.33
CA ALA A 37 12.14 -1.59 -0.06
C ALA A 37 13.36 -0.86 0.49
N GLY A 38 13.75 -1.16 1.73
CA GLY A 38 14.99 -0.63 2.29
C GLY A 38 16.20 -0.96 1.41
N ALA A 39 17.23 -0.11 1.45
CA ALA A 39 18.47 -0.35 0.71
C ALA A 39 19.21 -1.61 1.20
N GLU A 40 19.04 -1.94 2.49
CA GLU A 40 19.66 -3.10 3.16
C GLU A 40 18.59 -4.00 3.80
N PRO A 41 18.89 -5.30 4.01
CA PRO A 41 17.96 -6.21 4.69
C PRO A 41 17.58 -5.75 6.10
N GLY A 42 16.28 -5.83 6.42
CA GLY A 42 15.74 -5.39 7.71
C GLY A 42 14.32 -5.93 7.98
N PRO A 43 13.73 -5.58 9.13
CA PRO A 43 12.37 -5.99 9.45
C PRO A 43 11.35 -5.37 8.49
N THR A 44 10.20 -6.04 8.33
CA THR A 44 9.08 -5.53 7.53
C THR A 44 8.02 -4.92 8.44
N LEU A 45 7.54 -3.73 8.09
CA LEU A 45 6.40 -3.07 8.73
C LEU A 45 5.23 -3.02 7.75
N LEU A 46 4.04 -3.39 8.22
CA LEU A 46 2.78 -3.18 7.51
C LEU A 46 1.97 -2.13 8.28
N VAL A 47 1.54 -1.07 7.58
CA VAL A 47 0.66 -0.03 8.12
C VAL A 47 -0.62 -0.02 7.28
N GLN A 48 -1.78 -0.04 7.94
CA GLN A 48 -3.09 -0.09 7.29
C GLN A 48 -4.02 1.00 7.83
N GLY A 49 -4.90 1.50 6.98
CA GLY A 49 -5.94 2.48 7.32
C GLY A 49 -7.22 2.19 6.54
N ALA A 50 -8.31 2.88 6.91
CA ALA A 50 -9.64 2.71 6.30
C ALA A 50 -10.15 1.26 6.23
N ILE A 51 -9.88 0.44 7.27
CA ILE A 51 -10.53 -0.89 7.39
C ILE A 51 -12.05 -0.71 7.41
N HIS A 52 -12.54 0.29 8.17
CA HIS A 52 -13.87 0.83 7.98
C HIS A 52 -13.77 2.18 7.24
N GLY A 53 -14.62 2.39 6.23
CA GLY A 53 -14.55 3.56 5.36
C GLY A 53 -14.81 4.91 6.06
N GLY A 54 -15.40 4.90 7.26
CA GLY A 54 -15.59 6.12 8.08
C GLY A 54 -14.38 6.49 8.95
N GLU A 55 -13.38 5.61 9.08
CA GLU A 55 -12.23 5.77 9.97
C GLU A 55 -11.05 6.43 9.24
N VAL A 56 -11.21 7.71 8.90
CA VAL A 56 -10.31 8.41 7.97
C VAL A 56 -8.97 8.86 8.57
N ILE A 57 -8.88 8.99 9.90
CA ILE A 57 -7.71 9.58 10.57
C ILE A 57 -6.44 8.76 10.29
N GLY A 58 -6.53 7.42 10.35
CA GLY A 58 -5.40 6.54 10.05
C GLY A 58 -4.91 6.69 8.61
N SER A 59 -5.82 6.81 7.64
CA SER A 59 -5.47 6.99 6.23
C SER A 59 -4.76 8.33 5.98
N ILE A 60 -5.24 9.41 6.61
CA ILE A 60 -4.58 10.72 6.52
C ILE A 60 -3.18 10.68 7.11
N ALA A 61 -3.00 10.03 8.27
CA ALA A 61 -1.69 9.87 8.89
C ALA A 61 -0.71 9.09 8.01
N ILE A 62 -1.16 8.00 7.36
CA ILE A 62 -0.35 7.22 6.42
C ILE A 62 0.07 8.07 5.23
N LEU A 63 -0.86 8.82 4.61
CA LEU A 63 -0.55 9.68 3.47
C LEU A 63 0.44 10.79 3.83
N ASN A 64 0.29 11.40 5.01
CA ASN A 64 1.25 12.39 5.51
C ASN A 64 2.62 11.77 5.78
N PHE A 65 2.66 10.56 6.35
CA PHE A 65 3.92 9.86 6.62
C PHE A 65 4.68 9.56 5.33
N ILE A 66 3.99 9.08 4.30
CA ILE A 66 4.56 8.83 2.97
C ILE A 66 5.18 10.09 2.36
N GLY A 67 4.56 11.26 2.52
CA GLY A 67 5.10 12.53 2.01
C GLY A 67 6.39 13.00 2.69
N ASN A 68 6.82 12.33 3.76
CA ASN A 68 8.05 12.65 4.51
C ASN A 68 9.10 11.52 4.45
N LEU A 69 8.85 10.46 3.68
CA LEU A 69 9.81 9.38 3.40
C LEU A 69 10.59 9.67 2.11
#